data_AF-W4KI03-F1
#
_entry.id   AF-W4KI03-F1
#
_cell.length_a   1.000
_cell.length_b   1.000
_cell.length_c   1.000
_cell.angle_alpha   90.00
_cell.angle_beta   90.00
_cell.angle_gamma   90.00
#
_symmetry.space_group_name_H-M   'P 1'
#
loop_
_entity.id
_entity.type
_entity.pdbx_description
1 polymer ?
#
loop_
_entity_poly.entity_id
_entity_poly.type
_entity_poly.pdbx_seq_one_letter_code
_entity_poly.pdbx_strand_id
1 'polypeptide(L)'
;METIRSDLQAHPQAWPFKEPLNAQKAPDYYDVMRNPMNFFTMEHKLEKGQYADLDAFITDAQLVFDNAKVYNPEDTIYYKGAVKMERVLMDHVIRVREIS
;
A
#
# COMPACT_ATOMS: atom_id res chain seq x y z
N MET A 1 -12.94 -4.54 3.48
CA MET A 1 -11.64 -3.90 3.80
C MET A 1 -10.71 -4.87 4.49
N GLU A 2 -11.12 -5.49 5.61
CA GLU A 2 -10.26 -6.43 6.38
C GLU A 2 -9.65 -7.57 5.56
N THR A 3 -10.47 -8.28 4.77
CA THR A 3 -9.97 -9.39 3.93
C THR A 3 -8.90 -8.90 2.93
N ILE A 4 -9.14 -7.78 2.26
CA ILE A 4 -8.19 -7.20 1.31
C ILE A 4 -6.89 -6.82 2.02
N ARG A 5 -6.97 -6.16 3.19
CA ARG A 5 -5.79 -5.81 4.00
C ARG A 5 -5.00 -7.06 4.39
N SER A 6 -5.68 -8.08 4.92
CA SER A 6 -5.06 -9.34 5.35
C SER A 6 -4.34 -10.03 4.19
N ASP A 7 -4.99 -10.12 3.04
CA ASP A 7 -4.41 -10.76 1.84
C ASP A 7 -3.19 -9.99 1.31
N LEU A 8 -3.25 -8.65 1.32
CA LEU A 8 -2.10 -7.81 0.96
C LEU A 8 -0.93 -7.99 1.93
N GLN A 9 -1.16 -8.00 3.24
CA GLN A 9 -0.09 -8.14 4.25
C GLN A 9 0.53 -9.55 4.25
N ALA A 10 -0.25 -10.58 3.91
CA ALA A 10 0.20 -11.97 3.84
C ALA A 10 1.02 -12.28 2.59
N HIS A 11 0.92 -11.47 1.53
CA HIS A 11 1.63 -11.74 0.28
C HIS A 11 3.17 -11.67 0.48
N PRO A 12 3.96 -12.57 -0.14
CA PRO A 12 5.42 -12.59 0.06
C PRO A 12 6.16 -11.30 -0.34
N GLN A 13 5.59 -10.52 -1.26
CA GLN A 13 6.15 -9.22 -1.69
C GLN A 13 5.72 -8.04 -0.80
N ALA A 14 4.97 -8.27 0.27
CA ALA A 14 4.46 -7.22 1.15
C ALA A 14 5.54 -6.57 2.02
N TRP A 15 6.68 -7.23 2.22
CA TRP A 15 7.69 -6.85 3.21
C TRP A 15 8.17 -5.38 3.15
N PRO A 16 8.30 -4.69 2.00
CA PRO A 16 8.72 -3.29 1.98
C PRO A 16 7.63 -2.32 2.44
N PHE A 17 6.38 -2.78 2.45
CA PHE A 17 5.19 -1.94 2.62
C PHE A 17 4.54 -2.08 4.00
N LYS A 18 5.08 -2.97 4.84
CA LYS A 18 4.49 -3.30 6.15
C LYS A 18 4.54 -2.12 7.12
N GLU A 19 5.70 -1.50 7.24
CA GLU A 19 5.99 -0.48 8.24
C GLU A 19 6.33 0.87 7.58
N PRO A 20 6.20 2.00 8.30
CA PRO A 20 6.73 3.27 7.85
C PRO A 20 8.23 3.19 7.54
N LEU A 21 8.67 3.85 6.45
CA LEU A 21 10.08 3.84 6.08
C LEU A 21 10.90 4.61 7.12
N ASN A 22 11.97 4.01 7.62
CA ASN A 22 12.84 4.70 8.56
C ASN A 22 13.61 5.82 7.84
N ALA A 23 13.40 7.08 8.22
CA ALA A 23 14.08 8.25 7.66
C ALA A 23 15.62 8.14 7.70
N GLN A 24 16.21 7.44 8.67
CA GLN A 24 17.67 7.23 8.69
C GLN A 24 18.15 6.34 7.54
N LYS A 25 17.30 5.44 7.04
CA LYS A 25 17.59 4.57 5.90
C LYS A 25 17.32 5.24 4.55
N ALA A 26 16.47 6.25 4.54
CA ALA A 26 16.06 7.00 3.35
C ALA A 26 15.88 8.49 3.73
N PRO A 27 16.99 9.24 3.88
CA PRO A 27 16.97 10.58 4.47
C PRO A 27 16.13 11.61 3.70
N ASP A 28 16.00 11.45 2.39
CA ASP A 28 15.24 12.32 1.50
C ASP A 28 13.78 11.88 1.28
N TYR A 29 13.40 10.70 1.77
CA TYR A 29 12.08 10.12 1.46
C TYR A 29 10.93 11.03 1.86
N TYR A 30 10.99 11.60 3.06
CA TYR A 30 9.93 12.46 3.59
C TYR A 30 9.98 13.89 3.06
N ASP A 31 11.06 14.29 2.40
CA ASP A 31 11.15 15.56 1.69
C ASP A 31 10.51 15.45 0.30
N VAL A 32 10.60 14.26 -0.32
CA VAL A 32 10.06 13.98 -1.66
C VAL A 32 8.60 13.50 -1.60
N MET A 33 8.27 12.61 -0.66
CA MET A 33 6.95 11.97 -0.56
C MET A 33 5.99 12.76 0.32
N ARG A 34 5.05 13.44 -0.34
CA ARG A 34 4.06 14.32 0.33
C ARG A 34 3.05 13.58 1.19
N ASN A 35 2.66 12.37 0.79
CA ASN A 35 1.65 11.58 1.49
C ASN A 35 2.18 10.15 1.74
N PRO A 36 3.08 9.93 2.71
CA PRO A 36 3.57 8.59 3.05
C PRO A 36 2.42 7.67 3.47
N MET A 37 2.45 6.42 3.02
CA MET A 37 1.48 5.39 3.42
C MET A 37 2.15 4.02 3.48
N ASN A 38 1.64 3.16 4.37
CA ASN A 38 2.12 1.78 4.60
C ASN A 38 0.99 0.97 5.24
N PHE A 39 1.12 -0.36 5.26
CA PHE A 39 0.07 -1.24 5.76
C PHE A 39 -0.20 -1.10 7.25
N PHE A 40 0.81 -0.82 8.08
CA PHE A 40 0.60 -0.54 9.52
C PHE A 40 -0.28 0.71 9.71
N THR A 41 -0.01 1.78 8.95
CA THR A 41 -0.83 3.00 9.00
C THR A 41 -2.25 2.74 8.51
N MET A 42 -2.40 1.95 7.43
CA MET A 42 -3.72 1.58 6.93
C MET A 42 -4.52 0.74 7.93
N GLU A 43 -3.88 -0.22 8.59
CA GLU A 43 -4.49 -1.03 9.64
C GLU A 43 -4.98 -0.14 10.79
N HIS A 44 -4.15 0.79 11.24
CA HIS A 44 -4.54 1.74 12.27
C HIS A 44 -5.74 2.64 11.89
N LYS A 45 -5.76 3.12 10.63
CA LYS A 45 -6.90 3.89 10.10
C LYS A 45 -8.18 3.04 10.07
N LEU A 46 -8.07 1.77 9.71
CA LEU A 46 -9.18 0.84 9.63
C LEU A 46 -9.77 0.54 11.02
N GLU A 47 -8.92 0.20 12.00
CA GLU A 47 -9.31 -0.06 13.38
C GLU A 47 -9.99 1.14 14.04
N LYS A 48 -9.60 2.36 13.66
CA LYS A 48 -10.20 3.61 14.12
C LYS A 48 -11.44 4.05 13.35
N GLY A 49 -11.90 3.26 12.38
CA GLY A 49 -13.06 3.61 11.55
C GLY A 49 -12.85 4.86 10.69
N GLN A 50 -11.62 5.15 10.27
CA GLN A 50 -11.26 6.36 9.52
C GLN A 50 -11.46 6.21 8.00
N TYR A 51 -11.88 5.04 7.53
CA TYR A 51 -12.31 4.86 6.15
C TYR A 51 -13.83 4.94 6.08
N ALA A 52 -14.34 5.96 5.38
CA ALA A 52 -15.77 6.15 5.19
C ALA A 52 -16.38 5.04 4.30
N ASP A 53 -15.64 4.58 3.30
CA ASP A 53 -16.05 3.58 2.35
C ASP A 53 -14.84 2.81 1.78
N LEU A 54 -15.13 1.78 0.97
CA LEU A 54 -14.13 0.93 0.33
C LEU A 54 -13.18 1.73 -0.57
N ASP A 55 -13.65 2.78 -1.22
CA ASP A 55 -12.85 3.57 -2.15
C ASP A 55 -11.81 4.42 -1.42
N ALA A 56 -12.12 4.95 -0.24
CA ALA A 56 -11.16 5.60 0.65
C ALA A 56 -10.04 4.63 1.09
N PHE A 57 -10.38 3.36 1.37
CA PHE A 57 -9.40 2.32 1.69
C PHE A 57 -8.52 1.96 0.49
N ILE A 58 -9.12 1.79 -0.70
CA ILE A 58 -8.39 1.48 -1.94
C ILE A 58 -7.44 2.63 -2.30
N THR A 59 -7.86 3.88 -2.09
CA THR A 59 -7.03 5.07 -2.35
C THR A 59 -5.71 5.02 -1.56
N ASP A 60 -5.78 4.71 -0.26
CA ASP A 60 -4.57 4.56 0.56
C ASP A 60 -3.74 3.33 0.16
N ALA A 61 -4.40 2.21 -0.16
CA ALA A 61 -3.72 1.01 -0.62
C ALA A 61 -2.91 1.28 -1.91
N GLN A 62 -3.50 2.02 -2.84
CA GLN A 62 -2.85 2.42 -4.09
C GLN A 62 -1.68 3.37 -3.83
N LEU A 63 -1.86 4.32 -2.90
CA LEU A 63 -0.84 5.29 -2.51
C LEU A 63 0.44 4.63 -1.98
N VAL A 64 0.34 3.50 -1.27
CA VAL A 64 1.50 2.69 -0.85
C VAL A 64 2.37 2.32 -2.05
N PHE A 65 1.76 1.83 -3.13
CA PHE A 65 2.47 1.34 -4.30
C PHE A 65 2.94 2.49 -5.19
N ASP A 66 2.15 3.55 -5.32
CA ASP A 66 2.51 4.73 -6.10
C ASP A 66 3.72 5.45 -5.49
N ASN A 67 3.74 5.67 -4.17
CA ASN A 67 4.91 6.24 -3.50
C ASN A 67 6.17 5.39 -3.72
N ALA A 68 6.03 4.06 -3.67
CA ALA A 68 7.14 3.16 -3.92
C ALA A 68 7.65 3.25 -5.37
N LYS A 69 6.74 3.35 -6.34
CA LYS A 69 7.09 3.50 -7.77
C LYS A 69 7.71 4.86 -8.09
N VAL A 70 7.30 5.93 -7.41
CA VAL A 70 7.88 7.27 -7.60
C VAL A 70 9.27 7.36 -6.97
N TYR A 71 9.45 6.81 -5.76
CA TYR A 71 10.72 6.93 -5.05
C TYR A 71 11.82 6.01 -5.58
N ASN A 72 11.45 4.81 -6.08
CA ASN A 72 12.42 3.79 -6.46
C ASN A 72 12.51 3.63 -7.99
N PRO A 73 13.72 3.50 -8.57
CA PRO A 73 13.88 3.17 -9.99
C PRO A 73 13.21 1.83 -10.39
N GLU A 74 12.80 1.72 -11.66
CA GLU A 74 11.99 0.58 -12.16
C GLU A 74 12.67 -0.79 -12.06
N ASP A 75 14.00 -0.82 -12.09
CA ASP A 75 14.79 -2.03 -12.03
C ASP A 75 14.95 -2.59 -10.60
N THR A 76 14.61 -1.80 -9.59
CA THR A 76 14.71 -2.19 -8.18
C THR A 76 13.68 -3.24 -7.77
N ILE A 77 14.00 -4.00 -6.73
CA ILE A 77 13.07 -4.96 -6.11
C ILE A 77 11.84 -4.26 -5.52
N TYR A 78 11.97 -3.00 -5.09
CA TYR A 78 10.90 -2.21 -4.49
C TYR A 78 9.84 -1.82 -5.54
N TYR A 79 10.28 -1.31 -6.69
CA TYR A 79 9.38 -0.96 -7.78
C TYR A 79 8.66 -2.20 -8.33
N LYS A 80 9.41 -3.28 -8.60
CA LYS A 80 8.85 -4.55 -9.09
C LYS A 80 7.86 -5.16 -8.08
N GLY A 81 8.18 -5.08 -6.78
CA GLY A 81 7.29 -5.47 -5.70
C GLY A 81 6.00 -4.65 -5.69
N ALA A 82 6.09 -3.33 -5.86
CA ALA A 82 4.94 -2.43 -5.90
C ALA A 82 4.01 -2.75 -7.08
N VAL A 83 4.54 -2.93 -8.28
CA VAL A 83 3.77 -3.34 -9.47
C VAL A 83 3.07 -4.69 -9.24
N LYS A 84 3.73 -5.64 -8.57
CA LYS A 84 3.13 -6.94 -8.25
C LYS A 84 1.99 -6.81 -7.25
N MET A 85 2.19 -6.04 -6.19
CA MET A 85 1.20 -5.84 -5.13
C MET A 85 -0.01 -5.02 -5.59
N GLU A 86 0.20 -4.03 -6.46
CA GLU A 86 -0.86 -3.26 -7.10
C GLU A 86 -1.82 -4.15 -7.91
N ARG A 87 -1.27 -5.11 -8.66
CA ARG A 87 -2.09 -6.12 -9.38
C ARG A 87 -2.91 -6.97 -8.41
N VAL A 88 -2.30 -7.43 -7.31
CA VAL A 88 -3.01 -8.18 -6.27
C VAL A 88 -4.18 -7.37 -5.72
N LEU A 89 -3.96 -6.09 -5.37
CA LEU A 89 -5.02 -5.19 -4.95
C LEU A 89 -6.14 -5.11 -5.99
N MET A 90 -5.81 -4.85 -7.25
CA MET A 90 -6.82 -4.71 -8.32
C MET A 90 -7.64 -6.00 -8.52
N ASP A 91 -7.00 -7.16 -8.47
CA ASP A 91 -7.68 -8.45 -8.55
C ASP A 91 -8.71 -8.62 -7.40
N HIS A 92 -8.39 -8.16 -6.19
CA HIS A 92 -9.34 -8.15 -5.07
C HIS A 92 -10.47 -7.13 -5.29
N VAL A 93 -10.16 -5.94 -5.79
CA VAL A 93 -11.15 -4.88 -6.04
C VAL A 93 -12.17 -5.33 -7.08
N ILE A 94 -11.74 -5.93 -8.18
CA ILE A 94 -12.62 -6.47 -9.22
C ILE A 94 -13.55 -7.51 -8.61
N ARG A 95 -13.01 -8.51 -7.89
CA ARG A 95 -13.82 -9.56 -7.25
C ARG A 95 -14.86 -9.00 -6.30
N VAL A 96 -14.51 -8.02 -5.47
CA VAL A 96 -15.46 -7.42 -4.53
C VAL A 96 -16.56 -6.66 -5.28
N ARG A 97 -16.20 -5.89 -6.31
CA ARG A 97 -17.16 -5.09 -7.08
C ARG A 97 -18.09 -5.94 -7.97
N GLU A 98 -17.65 -7.09 -8.45
CA GLU A 98 -18.49 -8.02 -9.23
C GLU A 98 -19.53 -8.76 -8.38
N ILE A 99 -19.32 -8.85 -7.06
CA ILE A 99 -20.20 -9.55 -6.11
C ILE A 99 -21.13 -8.57 -5.37
N SER A 100 -20.90 -7.26 -5.51
CA SER A 100 -21.67 -6.18 -4.86
C SER A 100 -22.84 -5.72 -5.72
#